data_AF-A0A534MAE5-F1
#
_entry.id   AF-A0A534MAE5-F1
#
_cell.length_a   1.000
_cell.length_b   1.000
_cell.length_c   1.000
_cell.angle_alpha   90.00
_cell.angle_beta   90.00
_cell.angle_gamma   90.00
#
_symmetry.space_group_name_H-M   'P 1'
#
loop_
_entity.id
_entity.type
_entity.pdbx_description
1 polymer ?
#
loop_
_entity_poly.entity_id
_entity_poly.type
_entity_poly.pdbx_seq_one_letter_code
_entity_poly.pdbx_strand_id
1 'polypeptide(L)'
;MQYMQYMQNRKMRKPTISLRLPSKLLGEVDDLVGRAHMKSRTELLERAIEAYVQELRDSKVVVVRTWTEPKARAAIVKYLRRKPSAFVSEICEALGIDFELGFRVVYRLMEEGIVDRTP
;
A
#
# COMPACT_ATOMS: atom_id res chain seq x y z
N MET A 1 21.39 -32.43 36.01
CA MET A 1 20.18 -32.79 35.22
C MET A 1 19.78 -31.59 34.40
N GLN A 2 19.99 -31.63 33.09
CA GLN A 2 19.66 -30.53 32.17
C GLN A 2 18.24 -30.78 31.64
N TYR A 3 17.30 -29.90 31.97
CA TYR A 3 15.93 -29.99 31.49
C TYR A 3 15.90 -29.75 29.98
N MET A 4 15.68 -30.82 29.23
CA MET A 4 15.49 -30.78 27.78
C MET A 4 14.09 -30.20 27.49
N GLN A 5 14.04 -28.90 27.21
CA GLN A 5 12.81 -28.23 26.79
C GLN A 5 12.50 -28.60 25.33
N TYR A 6 11.40 -29.31 25.12
CA TYR A 6 10.84 -29.52 23.79
C TYR A 6 9.88 -28.36 23.46
N MET A 7 10.31 -27.45 22.57
CA MET A 7 9.40 -26.49 21.95
C MET A 7 8.71 -27.15 20.75
N GLN A 8 7.40 -27.29 20.84
CA GLN A 8 6.56 -27.70 19.72
C GLN A 8 6.71 -26.64 18.60
N ASN A 9 7.27 -27.04 17.45
CA ASN A 9 7.33 -26.19 16.27
C ASN A 9 5.89 -26.02 15.75
N ARG A 10 5.15 -25.05 16.29
CA ARG A 10 3.84 -24.64 15.77
C ARG A 10 4.07 -24.10 14.36
N LYS A 11 4.08 -24.98 13.36
CA LYS A 11 3.90 -24.60 11.96
C LYS A 11 2.57 -23.86 11.90
N MET A 12 2.61 -22.53 11.91
CA MET A 12 1.43 -21.71 11.71
C MET A 12 0.83 -22.11 10.37
N ARG A 13 -0.32 -22.79 10.41
CA ARG A 13 -1.04 -23.17 9.20
C ARG A 13 -1.52 -21.87 8.55
N LYS A 14 -1.26 -21.71 7.25
CA LYS A 14 -1.81 -20.58 6.50
C LYS A 14 -3.34 -20.61 6.60
N PRO A 15 -4.01 -19.45 6.78
CA PRO A 15 -5.46 -19.39 6.83
C PRO A 15 -6.07 -19.85 5.50
N THR A 16 -7.18 -20.57 5.56
CA THR A 16 -7.90 -21.06 4.36
C THR A 16 -8.95 -20.03 3.93
N ILE A 17 -8.97 -19.71 2.64
CA ILE A 17 -9.98 -18.84 2.03
C ILE A 17 -10.74 -19.66 0.98
N SER A 18 -12.06 -19.68 1.06
CA SER A 18 -12.91 -20.28 0.02
C SER A 18 -13.22 -19.25 -1.06
N LEU A 19 -12.95 -19.58 -2.32
CA LEU A 19 -13.16 -18.69 -3.48
C LEU A 19 -14.11 -19.34 -4.48
N ARG A 20 -14.95 -18.52 -5.13
CA ARG A 20 -15.75 -18.93 -6.29
C ARG A 20 -15.13 -18.34 -7.54
N LEU A 21 -14.80 -19.18 -8.51
CA LEU A 21 -14.20 -18.79 -9.78
C LEU A 21 -15.10 -19.24 -10.93
N PRO A 22 -15.17 -18.49 -12.04
CA PRO A 22 -15.78 -18.97 -13.27
C PRO A 22 -15.13 -20.28 -13.72
N SER A 23 -15.93 -21.22 -14.23
CA SER A 23 -15.46 -22.55 -14.68
C SER A 23 -14.35 -22.45 -15.72
N LYS A 24 -14.46 -21.50 -16.65
CA LYS A 24 -13.43 -21.23 -17.66
C LYS A 24 -12.09 -20.86 -17.02
N LEU A 25 -12.10 -19.94 -16.05
CA LEU A 25 -10.89 -19.50 -15.35
C LEU A 25 -10.26 -20.63 -14.53
N LEU A 26 -11.08 -21.50 -13.93
CA LEU A 26 -10.58 -22.67 -13.22
C LEU A 26 -9.84 -23.64 -14.16
N GLY A 27 -10.36 -23.83 -15.37
CA GLY A 27 -9.67 -24.62 -16.41
C GLY A 27 -8.34 -24.01 -16.83
N GLU A 28 -8.28 -22.70 -17.01
CA GLU A 28 -7.02 -21.99 -17.31
C GLU A 28 -5.99 -22.13 -16.17
N VAL A 29 -6.43 -22.08 -14.91
CA VAL A 29 -5.57 -22.33 -13.75
C VAL A 29 -5.00 -23.75 -13.76
N ASP A 30 -5.83 -24.75 -14.07
CA ASP A 30 -5.39 -26.15 -14.16
C ASP A 30 -4.34 -26.37 -15.24
N ASP A 31 -4.57 -25.81 -16.42
CA ASP A 31 -3.63 -25.88 -17.54
C ASP A 31 -2.29 -25.20 -17.19
N LEU A 32 -2.34 -24.03 -16.53
CA LEU A 32 -1.14 -23.29 -16.13
C LEU A 32 -0.34 -24.03 -15.05
N VAL A 33 -1.01 -24.61 -14.05
CA VAL A 33 -0.35 -25.44 -13.02
C VAL A 33 0.42 -26.59 -13.67
N GLY A 34 -0.21 -27.28 -14.64
CA GLY A 34 0.41 -28.37 -15.38
C GLY A 34 1.63 -27.91 -16.20
N ARG A 35 1.47 -26.85 -17.01
CA ARG A 35 2.53 -26.34 -17.91
C ARG A 35 3.71 -25.75 -17.15
N ALA A 36 3.46 -25.08 -16.04
CA ALA A 36 4.50 -24.44 -15.23
C ALA A 36 5.08 -25.37 -14.15
N HIS A 37 4.70 -26.66 -14.14
CA HIS A 37 5.12 -27.66 -13.15
C HIS A 37 4.95 -27.19 -11.69
N MET A 38 3.87 -26.46 -11.42
CA MET A 38 3.57 -26.00 -10.07
C MET A 38 3.02 -27.16 -9.23
N LYS A 39 3.26 -27.13 -7.91
CA LYS A 39 2.86 -28.20 -6.98
C LYS A 39 1.35 -28.26 -6.78
N SER A 40 0.67 -27.12 -6.91
CA SER A 40 -0.78 -27.04 -6.72
C SER A 40 -1.39 -25.76 -7.29
N ARG A 41 -2.71 -25.75 -7.44
CA ARG A 41 -3.51 -24.53 -7.69
C ARG A 41 -3.25 -23.47 -6.62
N THR A 42 -3.08 -23.90 -5.36
CA THR A 42 -2.79 -23.00 -4.23
C THR A 42 -1.48 -22.25 -4.45
N GLU A 43 -0.43 -22.93 -4.92
CA GLU A 43 0.85 -22.27 -5.19
C GLU A 43 0.72 -21.20 -6.29
N LEU A 44 -0.03 -21.51 -7.36
CA LEU A 44 -0.29 -20.53 -8.43
C LEU A 44 -1.03 -19.31 -7.88
N LEU A 45 -2.11 -19.54 -7.13
CA LEU A 45 -2.92 -18.46 -6.55
C LEU A 45 -2.14 -17.64 -5.54
N GLU A 46 -1.32 -18.26 -4.68
CA GLU A 46 -0.45 -17.55 -3.74
C GLU A 46 0.50 -16.61 -4.48
N ARG A 47 1.19 -17.10 -5.51
CA ARG A 47 2.12 -16.28 -6.32
C ARG A 47 1.41 -15.15 -7.05
N ALA A 48 0.23 -15.41 -7.61
CA ALA A 48 -0.57 -14.39 -8.30
C ALA A 48 -1.04 -13.30 -7.32
N ILE A 49 -1.50 -13.68 -6.13
CA ILE A 49 -1.91 -12.74 -5.08
C ILE A 49 -0.71 -11.93 -4.59
N GLU A 50 0.43 -12.57 -4.32
CA GLU A 50 1.65 -11.88 -3.90
C GLU A 50 2.13 -10.88 -4.95
N ALA A 51 2.17 -11.28 -6.22
CA ALA A 51 2.54 -10.39 -7.33
C ALA A 51 1.58 -9.20 -7.44
N TYR A 52 0.27 -9.43 -7.36
CA TYR A 52 -0.72 -8.36 -7.44
C TYR A 52 -0.68 -7.42 -6.22
N VAL A 53 -0.49 -7.96 -5.01
CA VAL A 53 -0.29 -7.14 -3.80
C VAL A 53 0.98 -6.30 -3.92
N GLN A 54 2.06 -6.89 -4.44
CA GLN A 54 3.31 -6.17 -4.66
C GLN A 54 3.15 -5.09 -5.72
N GLU A 55 2.48 -5.38 -6.83
CA GLU A 55 2.12 -4.41 -7.87
C GLU A 55 1.31 -3.24 -7.29
N LEU A 56 0.31 -3.51 -6.44
CA LEU A 56 -0.48 -2.47 -5.78
C LEU A 56 0.34 -1.63 -4.79
N ARG A 57 1.32 -2.23 -4.11
CA ARG A 57 2.25 -1.53 -3.21
C ARG A 57 3.23 -0.66 -3.99
N ASP A 58 3.84 -1.22 -5.03
CA ASP A 58 4.88 -0.59 -5.85
C ASP A 58 4.30 0.49 -6.74
N SER A 59 3.08 0.28 -7.25
CA SER A 59 2.34 1.30 -7.97
C SER A 59 2.03 2.52 -7.11
N LYS A 60 2.32 2.49 -5.78
CA LYS A 60 1.83 3.43 -4.78
C LYS A 60 0.44 3.85 -5.25
N VAL A 61 -0.52 2.92 -5.30
CA VAL A 61 -1.91 3.33 -5.47
C VAL A 61 -2.13 4.21 -4.27
N VAL A 62 -1.93 5.52 -4.48
CA VAL A 62 -2.27 6.58 -3.58
C VAL A 62 -3.72 6.26 -3.42
N VAL A 63 -4.07 5.65 -2.30
CA VAL A 63 -5.45 5.60 -1.87
C VAL A 63 -5.74 7.07 -1.78
N VAL A 64 -6.28 7.63 -2.87
CA VAL A 64 -6.67 9.02 -2.97
C VAL A 64 -7.84 9.08 -2.02
N ARG A 65 -7.51 9.20 -0.74
CA ARG A 65 -8.46 9.61 0.27
C ARG A 65 -9.06 10.86 -0.34
N THR A 66 -10.37 10.88 -0.52
CA THR A 66 -11.02 12.05 -1.09
C THR A 66 -10.68 13.23 -0.18
N TRP A 67 -9.72 14.04 -0.61
CA TRP A 67 -9.20 15.16 0.12
C TRP A 67 -10.01 16.36 -0.31
N THR A 68 -10.71 16.96 0.64
CA THR A 68 -11.28 18.29 0.44
C THR A 68 -10.22 19.31 0.79
N GLU A 69 -10.28 20.47 0.14
CA GLU A 69 -9.31 21.56 0.34
C GLU A 69 -9.12 21.95 1.83
N PRO A 70 -10.18 22.08 2.66
CA PRO A 70 -10.03 22.43 4.08
C PRO A 70 -9.28 21.35 4.87
N LYS A 71 -9.52 20.08 4.53
CA LYS A 71 -8.91 18.93 5.19
C LYS A 71 -7.43 18.80 4.80
N ALA A 72 -7.11 19.04 3.54
CA ALA A 72 -5.75 19.08 3.03
C ALA A 72 -4.96 20.22 3.70
N ARG A 73 -5.53 21.42 3.80
CA ARG A 73 -4.91 22.59 4.47
C ARG A 73 -4.53 22.27 5.91
N ALA A 74 -5.46 21.73 6.70
CA ALA A 74 -5.20 21.36 8.09
C ALA A 74 -4.12 20.26 8.23
N ALA A 75 -4.12 19.29 7.32
CA ALA A 75 -3.14 18.20 7.33
C ALA A 75 -1.72 18.68 6.97
N ILE A 76 -1.60 19.54 5.96
CA ILE A 76 -0.33 20.13 5.52
C ILE A 76 0.28 21.00 6.63
N VAL A 77 -0.50 21.89 7.25
CA VAL A 77 -0.03 22.71 8.37
C VAL A 77 0.43 21.84 9.55
N LYS A 78 -0.31 20.76 9.87
CA LYS A 78 0.07 19.81 10.92
C LYS A 78 1.37 19.05 10.58
N TYR A 79 1.57 18.72 9.31
CA TYR A 79 2.80 18.07 8.84
C TYR A 79 4.01 19.00 8.96
N LEU A 80 3.86 20.25 8.51
CA LEU A 80 4.92 21.27 8.58
C LEU A 80 5.28 21.66 10.02
N ARG A 81 4.35 21.59 10.98
CA ARG A 81 4.67 21.74 12.42
C ARG A 81 5.65 20.68 12.94
N ARG A 82 5.66 19.48 12.35
CA ARG A 82 6.54 18.37 12.74
C ARG A 82 7.85 18.36 11.95
N LYS A 83 7.80 18.77 10.68
CA LYS A 83 8.95 18.88 9.78
C LYS A 83 8.91 20.28 9.15
N PRO A 84 9.62 21.28 9.71
CA PRO A 84 9.52 22.69 9.29
C PRO A 84 9.90 22.95 7.83
N SER A 85 10.74 22.08 7.26
CA SER A 85 11.18 22.15 5.87
C SER A 85 10.95 20.81 5.18
N ALA A 86 10.08 20.80 4.17
CA ALA A 86 9.77 19.65 3.34
C ALA A 86 9.34 20.11 1.95
N PHE A 87 9.66 19.33 0.92
CA PHE A 87 9.18 19.62 -0.42
C PHE A 87 7.69 19.30 -0.53
N VAL A 88 6.95 20.05 -1.36
CA VAL A 88 5.51 19.81 -1.60
C VAL A 88 5.27 18.38 -2.07
N SER A 89 6.17 17.83 -2.89
CA SER A 89 6.14 16.43 -3.32
C SER A 89 6.24 15.46 -2.13
N GLU A 90 7.17 15.67 -1.21
CA GLU A 90 7.30 14.84 0.01
C GLU A 90 6.03 14.91 0.88
N ILE A 91 5.43 16.09 1.00
CA ILE A 91 4.19 16.29 1.76
C ILE A 91 3.02 15.54 1.11
N CYS A 92 2.88 15.66 -0.22
CA CYS A 92 1.83 14.98 -0.98
C CYS A 92 1.97 13.46 -0.88
N GLU A 93 3.19 12.95 -1.01
CA GLU A 93 3.47 11.52 -0.85
C GLU A 93 3.20 11.02 0.58
N ALA A 94 3.65 11.74 1.60
CA ALA A 94 3.48 11.35 2.99
C ALA A 94 2.01 11.38 3.44
N LEU A 95 1.21 12.31 2.90
CA LEU A 95 -0.20 12.49 3.25
C LEU A 95 -1.15 11.76 2.29
N GLY A 96 -0.65 11.24 1.16
CA GLY A 96 -1.46 10.67 0.09
C GLY A 96 -2.45 11.69 -0.49
N ILE A 97 -2.00 12.93 -0.65
CA ILE A 97 -2.77 14.03 -1.27
C ILE A 97 -2.42 14.05 -2.76
N ASP A 98 -3.43 14.31 -3.60
CA ASP A 98 -3.21 14.57 -5.01
C ASP A 98 -2.24 15.74 -5.22
N PHE A 99 -1.29 15.60 -6.14
CA PHE A 99 -0.25 16.62 -6.33
C PHE A 99 -0.86 17.97 -6.73
N GLU A 100 -1.85 18.01 -7.60
CA GLU A 100 -2.47 19.25 -8.05
C GLU A 100 -3.16 19.99 -6.89
N LEU A 101 -3.90 19.24 -6.06
CA LEU A 101 -4.50 19.78 -4.84
C LEU A 101 -3.44 20.23 -3.83
N GLY A 102 -2.38 19.44 -3.64
CA GLY A 102 -1.28 19.74 -2.73
C GLY A 102 -0.55 21.03 -3.10
N PHE A 103 -0.18 21.19 -4.38
CA PHE A 103 0.43 22.43 -4.88
C PHE A 103 -0.49 23.63 -4.72
N ARG A 104 -1.79 23.50 -5.05
CA ARG A 104 -2.78 24.57 -4.90
C ARG A 104 -2.92 25.02 -3.45
N VAL A 105 -3.01 24.08 -2.52
CA VAL A 105 -3.16 24.37 -1.08
C VAL A 105 -1.89 24.99 -0.50
N VAL A 106 -0.71 24.47 -0.85
CA VAL A 106 0.56 25.06 -0.39
C VAL A 106 0.75 26.47 -0.95
N TYR A 107 0.39 26.71 -2.21
CA TYR A 107 0.45 28.04 -2.81
C TYR A 107 -0.45 29.03 -2.05
N ARG A 108 -1.70 28.66 -1.75
CA ARG A 108 -2.60 29.49 -0.92
C ARG A 108 -2.05 29.73 0.48
N LEU A 109 -1.48 28.71 1.11
CA LEU A 109 -0.84 28.84 2.42
C LEU A 109 0.38 29.78 2.40
N MET A 110 1.06 29.89 1.26
CA MET A 110 2.16 30.83 1.02
C MET A 110 1.63 32.25 0.82
N GLU A 111 0.55 32.44 0.05
CA GLU A 111 -0.12 33.75 -0.09
C GLU A 111 -0.66 34.27 1.26
N GLU A 112 -1.12 33.36 2.13
CA GLU A 112 -1.59 33.68 3.48
C GLU A 112 -0.44 33.92 4.50
N GLY A 113 0.83 33.76 4.10
CA GLY A 113 2.00 33.95 4.97
C GLY A 113 2.16 32.88 6.06
N ILE A 114 1.52 31.73 5.91
CA ILE A 114 1.58 30.62 6.88
C ILE A 114 2.78 29.70 6.60
N VAL A 115 3.20 29.64 5.34
CA VAL A 115 4.32 28.81 4.87
C VAL A 115 5.22 29.67 4.01
N ASP A 116 6.49 29.80 4.38
CA ASP A 116 7.47 30.50 3.58
C ASP A 116 8.26 29.54 2.70
N ARG A 117 8.67 30.04 1.53
CA ARG A 117 9.61 29.33 0.67
C ARG A 117 10.98 29.41 1.33
N THR A 118 11.48 28.28 1.84
CA THR A 118 12.88 28.19 2.25
C THR A 118 13.77 28.59 1.06
N PRO A 119 14.80 29.43 1.25
CA PRO A 119 15.75 29.80 0.20
C PRO A 119 16.53 28.59 -0.33
#